data_AF-A0A1E7L4V3-F1
#
_entry.id   AF-A0A1E7L4V3-F1
#
_cell.length_a   1.000
_cell.length_b   1.000
_cell.length_c   1.000
_cell.angle_alpha   90.00
_cell.angle_beta   90.00
_cell.angle_gamma   90.00
#
_symmetry.space_group_name_H-M   'P 1'
#
loop_
_entity.id
_entity.type
_entity.pdbx_description
1 polymer ?
#
loop_
_entity_poly.entity_id
_entity_poly.type
_entity_poly.pdbx_seq_one_letter_code
_entity_poly.pdbx_strand_id
1 'polypeptide(L)'
;MTEQEEPAASGAEDDVLAPLRDRLDAGDEQILGLIAQRMETCLEIARLKAEHGIPMMQPSRVGLVVGRARRFAADHGLPEEYLGDLFERIVAETCVQEDVLMAKLGEGSDR
;
A
#
# COMPACT_ATOMS: atom_id res chain seq x y z
N MET A 1 23.75 -35.27 36.20
CA MET A 1 22.33 -34.97 36.41
C MET A 1 22.23 -33.57 36.97
N THR A 2 22.01 -32.62 36.08
CA THR A 2 21.44 -31.30 36.36
C THR A 2 20.90 -30.85 35.00
N GLU A 3 19.73 -31.36 34.66
CA GLU A 3 18.88 -30.74 33.66
C GLU A 3 18.45 -29.41 34.26
N GLN A 4 19.07 -28.32 33.78
CA GLN A 4 18.54 -26.98 34.00
C GLN A 4 17.48 -26.76 32.92
N GLU A 5 16.22 -27.02 33.25
CA GLU A 5 15.10 -26.43 32.52
C GLU A 5 15.16 -24.92 32.72
N GLU A 6 15.43 -24.17 31.65
CA GLU A 6 15.20 -22.73 31.61
C GLU A 6 13.70 -22.44 31.83
N PRO A 7 13.32 -21.56 32.76
CA PRO A 7 11.91 -21.34 33.05
C PRO A 7 11.30 -20.35 32.03
N ALA A 8 10.21 -20.78 31.37
CA ALA A 8 8.96 -20.03 31.11
C ALA A 8 8.98 -18.53 30.71
N ALA A 9 10.06 -18.00 30.12
CA ALA A 9 10.16 -16.58 29.78
C ALA A 9 9.21 -16.13 28.64
N SER A 10 8.83 -17.03 27.74
CA SER A 10 8.02 -16.68 26.55
C SER A 10 6.59 -16.23 26.87
N GLY A 11 5.93 -16.79 27.91
CA GLY A 11 4.54 -16.46 28.20
C GLY A 11 4.34 -15.08 28.83
N ALA A 12 5.26 -14.67 29.71
CA ALA A 12 5.16 -13.39 30.40
C ALA A 12 5.52 -12.19 29.52
N GLU A 13 6.48 -12.35 28.59
CA GLU A 13 6.80 -11.32 27.59
C GLU A 13 5.64 -11.13 26.61
N ASP A 14 5.04 -12.23 26.16
CA ASP A 14 3.89 -12.18 25.26
C ASP A 14 2.67 -11.51 25.93
N ASP A 15 2.39 -11.78 27.22
CA ASP A 15 1.31 -11.12 27.95
C ASP A 15 1.51 -9.60 28.08
N VAL A 16 2.75 -9.13 28.25
CA VAL A 16 3.06 -7.69 28.35
C VAL A 16 2.95 -7.01 26.99
N LEU A 17 3.34 -7.69 25.91
CA LEU A 17 3.35 -7.13 24.56
C LEU A 17 2.01 -7.27 23.83
N ALA A 18 1.17 -8.25 24.20
CA ALA A 18 -0.07 -8.58 23.52
C ALA A 18 -0.97 -7.36 23.25
N PRO A 19 -1.27 -6.45 24.21
CA PRO A 19 -2.14 -5.32 23.92
C PRO A 19 -1.60 -4.35 22.87
N LEU A 20 -0.26 -4.23 22.76
CA LEU A 20 0.38 -3.39 21.76
C LEU A 20 0.43 -4.06 20.40
N ARG A 21 0.63 -5.38 20.36
CA ARG A 21 0.59 -6.19 19.14
C ARG A 21 -0.82 -6.21 18.55
N ASP A 22 -1.85 -6.42 19.38
CA ASP A 22 -3.25 -6.36 18.93
C ASP A 22 -3.58 -5.01 18.29
N ARG A 23 -3.07 -3.92 18.87
CA ARG A 23 -3.27 -2.57 18.33
C ARG A 23 -2.48 -2.35 17.03
N LEU A 24 -1.28 -2.93 16.92
CA LEU A 24 -0.49 -2.90 15.68
C LEU A 24 -1.20 -3.67 14.58
N ASP A 25 -1.64 -4.89 14.85
CA ASP A 25 -2.33 -5.77 13.90
C ASP A 25 -3.62 -5.11 13.39
N ALA A 26 -4.40 -4.49 14.29
CA ALA A 26 -5.58 -3.72 13.90
C ALA A 26 -5.24 -2.47 13.04
N GLY A 27 -4.06 -1.87 13.26
CA GLY A 27 -3.55 -0.79 12.43
C GLY A 27 -3.12 -1.28 11.04
N ASP A 28 -2.43 -2.41 10.98
CA ASP A 28 -1.99 -3.05 9.74
C ASP A 28 -3.18 -3.48 8.88
N GLU A 29 -4.23 -4.03 9.48
CA GLU A 29 -5.47 -4.37 8.77
C GLU A 29 -6.12 -3.13 8.13
N GLN A 30 -6.16 -2.00 8.84
CA GLN A 30 -6.67 -0.75 8.28
C GLN A 30 -5.80 -0.24 7.12
N ILE A 31 -4.48 -0.32 7.24
CA ILE A 31 -3.55 0.08 6.17
C ILE A 31 -3.78 -0.79 4.93
N LEU A 32 -3.89 -2.11 5.09
CA LEU A 32 -4.17 -3.04 4.00
C LEU A 32 -5.50 -2.74 3.31
N GLY A 33 -6.55 -2.48 4.09
CA GLY A 33 -7.86 -2.09 3.57
C GLY A 33 -7.81 -0.79 2.75
N LEU A 34 -7.11 0.23 3.25
CA LEU A 34 -6.96 1.51 2.54
C LEU A 34 -6.15 1.38 1.24
N ILE A 35 -5.12 0.52 1.22
CA ILE A 35 -4.35 0.24 0.01
C ILE A 35 -5.24 -0.45 -1.04
N ALA A 36 -6.06 -1.42 -0.64
CA ALA A 36 -6.99 -2.09 -1.53
C ALA A 36 -8.02 -1.11 -2.13
N GLN A 37 -8.66 -0.29 -1.28
CA GLN A 37 -9.60 0.74 -1.72
C GLN A 37 -8.97 1.75 -2.68
N ARG A 38 -7.71 2.13 -2.44
CA ARG A 38 -6.96 3.01 -3.34
C ARG A 38 -6.78 2.37 -4.72
N MET A 39 -6.46 1.07 -4.78
CA MET A 39 -6.35 0.35 -6.06
C MET A 39 -7.67 0.34 -6.82
N GLU A 40 -8.79 0.04 -6.14
CA GLU A 40 -10.12 0.06 -6.75
C GLU A 40 -10.44 1.42 -7.39
N THR A 41 -10.16 2.50 -6.66
CA THR A 41 -10.33 3.88 -7.15
C THR A 41 -9.48 4.14 -8.41
N CYS A 42 -8.22 3.68 -8.42
CA CYS A 42 -7.35 3.83 -9.59
C CYS A 42 -7.86 3.04 -10.80
N LEU A 43 -8.38 1.83 -10.59
CA LEU A 43 -8.98 1.04 -11.67
C LEU A 43 -10.24 1.70 -12.25
N GLU A 44 -11.06 2.36 -11.42
CA GLU A 44 -12.17 3.18 -11.92
C GLU A 44 -11.68 4.35 -12.77
N ILE A 45 -10.63 5.05 -12.33
CA ILE A 45 -9.99 6.11 -13.11
C ILE A 45 -9.46 5.54 -14.44
N ALA A 46 -8.86 4.36 -14.45
CA ALA A 46 -8.37 3.72 -15.68
C ALA A 46 -9.47 3.37 -16.67
N ARG A 47 -10.65 2.93 -16.20
CA ARG A 47 -11.84 2.73 -17.07
C ARG A 47 -12.24 4.03 -17.74
N LEU A 48 -12.32 5.12 -16.99
CA LEU A 48 -12.63 6.45 -17.53
C LEU A 48 -11.56 6.92 -18.52
N LYS A 49 -10.27 6.70 -18.21
CA LYS A 49 -9.17 7.01 -19.12
C LYS A 49 -9.34 6.27 -20.45
N ALA A 50 -9.64 4.96 -20.41
CA ALA A 50 -9.85 4.14 -21.60
C ALA A 50 -11.03 4.63 -22.44
N GLU A 51 -12.17 4.91 -21.81
CA GLU A 51 -13.38 5.42 -22.47
C GLU A 51 -13.12 6.75 -23.20
N HIS A 52 -12.28 7.61 -22.63
CA HIS A 52 -12.01 8.95 -23.17
C HIS A 52 -10.70 9.04 -23.99
N GLY A 53 -10.03 7.92 -24.26
CA GLY A 53 -8.75 7.90 -24.98
C GLY A 53 -7.62 8.64 -24.26
N ILE A 54 -7.69 8.77 -22.94
CA ILE A 54 -6.66 9.42 -22.12
C ILE A 54 -5.53 8.42 -21.88
N PRO A 55 -4.25 8.82 -22.05
CA PRO A 55 -3.12 7.95 -21.75
C PRO A 55 -3.12 7.48 -20.30
N MET A 56 -2.78 6.20 -20.08
CA MET A 56 -2.61 5.63 -18.73
C MET A 56 -1.62 6.46 -17.93
N MET A 57 -0.42 6.64 -18.48
CA MET A 57 0.68 7.24 -17.73
C MET A 57 0.59 8.77 -17.67
N GLN A 58 0.59 9.29 -16.44
CA GLN A 58 0.58 10.72 -16.14
C GLN A 58 1.70 11.06 -15.13
N PRO A 59 2.93 11.35 -15.58
CA PRO A 59 4.09 11.52 -14.69
C PRO A 59 3.90 12.61 -13.62
N SER A 60 3.22 13.71 -13.96
CA SER A 60 2.90 14.78 -13.02
C SER A 60 2.00 14.32 -11.87
N ARG A 61 1.08 13.38 -12.13
CA ARG A 61 0.23 12.78 -11.08
C ARG A 61 1.02 11.85 -10.17
N VAL A 62 1.93 11.06 -10.72
CA VAL A 62 2.84 10.21 -9.94
C VAL A 62 3.69 11.06 -8.99
N GLY A 63 4.37 12.08 -9.52
CA GLY A 63 5.21 12.97 -8.73
C GLY A 63 4.44 13.68 -7.60
N LEU A 64 3.20 14.10 -7.87
CA LEU A 64 2.33 14.71 -6.85
C LEU A 64 1.96 13.72 -5.72
N VAL A 65 1.63 12.47 -6.06
CA VAL A 65 1.25 11.45 -5.07
C VAL A 65 2.43 11.10 -4.16
N VAL A 66 3.61 10.84 -4.75
CA VAL A 66 4.83 10.53 -3.98
C VAL A 66 5.27 11.75 -3.15
N GLY A 67 5.24 12.96 -3.73
CA GLY A 67 5.58 14.19 -3.01
C GLY A 67 4.66 14.45 -1.80
N ARG A 68 3.37 14.10 -1.90
CA ARG A 68 2.44 14.16 -0.75
C ARG A 68 2.81 13.16 0.33
N ALA A 69 3.24 11.94 -0.03
CA ALA A 69 3.67 10.93 0.93
C ALA A 69 4.94 11.37 1.68
N ARG A 70 5.95 11.88 0.96
CA ARG A 70 7.17 12.45 1.55
C ARG A 70 6.86 13.58 2.53
N ARG A 71 6.01 14.54 2.11
CA ARG A 71 5.58 15.63 2.97
C ARG A 71 4.83 15.14 4.21
N PHE A 72 3.93 14.17 4.05
CA PHE A 72 3.20 13.59 5.18
C PHE A 72 4.17 12.93 6.18
N ALA A 73 5.18 12.20 5.71
CA ALA A 73 6.22 11.66 6.58
C ALA A 73 6.94 12.76 7.37
N ALA A 74 7.42 13.81 6.69
CA ALA A 74 8.10 14.93 7.35
C ALA A 74 7.21 15.61 8.41
N ASP A 75 5.94 15.89 8.07
CA ASP A 75 4.98 16.54 8.97
C ASP A 75 4.68 15.69 10.23
N HIS A 76 4.96 14.38 10.20
CA HIS A 76 4.77 13.45 11.32
C HIS A 76 6.09 12.98 11.96
N GLY A 77 7.22 13.62 11.62
CA GLY A 77 8.53 13.27 12.19
C GLY A 77 9.10 11.94 11.72
N LEU A 78 8.62 11.42 10.59
CA LEU A 78 9.13 10.21 9.93
C LEU A 78 10.14 10.58 8.84
N PRO A 79 11.09 9.69 8.49
CA PRO A 79 11.95 9.87 7.32
C PRO A 79 11.11 10.00 6.05
N GLU A 80 11.38 11.02 5.23
CA GLU A 80 10.60 11.27 4.00
C GLU A 80 10.60 10.07 3.06
N GLU A 81 11.75 9.43 2.88
CA GLU A 81 11.90 8.26 2.00
C GLU A 81 11.14 7.03 2.51
N TYR A 82 10.83 6.93 3.80
CA TYR A 82 10.08 5.79 4.32
C TYR A 82 8.69 5.69 3.66
N LEU A 83 7.92 6.79 3.67
CA LEU A 83 6.62 6.81 2.99
C LEU A 83 6.74 7.12 1.50
N GLY A 84 7.79 7.84 1.09
CA GLY A 84 8.12 8.07 -0.32
C GLY A 84 8.26 6.77 -1.10
N ASP A 85 9.17 5.90 -0.66
CA ASP A 85 9.48 4.62 -1.32
C ASP A 85 8.29 3.66 -1.29
N LEU A 86 7.55 3.64 -0.16
CA LEU A 86 6.32 2.86 -0.06
C LEU A 86 5.30 3.30 -1.12
N PHE A 87 5.09 4.60 -1.29
CA PHE A 87 4.16 5.12 -2.28
C PHE A 87 4.65 4.95 -3.72
N GLU A 88 5.97 5.02 -3.96
CA GLU A 88 6.54 4.67 -5.27
C GLU A 88 6.20 3.24 -5.64
N ARG A 89 6.31 2.29 -4.70
CA ARG A 89 5.98 0.89 -4.94
C ARG A 89 4.49 0.64 -5.13
N ILE A 90 3.64 1.29 -4.33
CA ILE A 90 2.17 1.23 -4.50
C ILE A 90 1.77 1.78 -5.88
N VAL A 91 2.35 2.91 -6.31
CA VAL A 91 2.06 3.50 -7.62
C VAL A 91 2.54 2.60 -8.75
N ALA A 92 3.72 2.00 -8.64
CA ALA A 92 4.24 1.08 -9.65
C ALA A 92 3.28 -0.10 -9.89
N GLU A 93 2.80 -0.74 -8.81
CA GLU A 93 1.80 -1.81 -8.92
C GLU A 93 0.49 -1.30 -9.52
N THR A 94 0.05 -0.10 -9.14
CA THR A 94 -1.15 0.53 -9.71
C THR A 94 -1.03 0.66 -11.23
N CYS A 95 0.09 1.17 -11.72
CA CYS A 95 0.34 1.31 -13.16
C CYS A 95 0.22 -0.04 -13.90
N VAL A 96 0.80 -1.11 -13.36
CA VAL A 96 0.70 -2.45 -13.95
C VAL A 96 -0.76 -2.89 -14.07
N GLN A 97 -1.55 -2.72 -13.00
CA GLN A 97 -2.96 -3.13 -13.00
C GLN A 97 -3.83 -2.25 -13.92
N GLU A 98 -3.56 -0.94 -14.01
CA GLU A 98 -4.21 -0.05 -14.97
C GLU A 98 -3.93 -0.50 -16.42
N ASP A 99 -2.68 -0.82 -16.76
CA ASP A 99 -2.31 -1.31 -18.09
C ASP A 99 -3.03 -2.63 -18.44
N VAL A 100 -3.03 -3.60 -17.52
CA VAL A 100 -3.73 -4.88 -17.71
C VAL A 100 -5.22 -4.66 -17.96
N LEU A 101 -5.85 -3.73 -17.24
CA LEU A 101 -7.27 -3.43 -17.42
C LEU A 101 -7.52 -2.73 -18.76
N MET A 102 -6.75 -1.71 -19.09
CA MET A 102 -6.93 -0.94 -20.32
C MET A 102 -6.69 -1.81 -21.57
N ALA A 103 -5.73 -2.74 -21.53
CA ALA A 103 -5.53 -3.72 -22.59
C ALA A 103 -6.78 -4.59 -22.83
N LYS A 104 -7.36 -5.14 -21.75
CA LYS A 104 -8.59 -5.95 -21.81
C LYS A 104 -9.78 -5.17 -22.37
N LEU A 105 -9.89 -3.88 -22.04
CA LEU A 105 -10.95 -3.01 -22.56
C LEU A 105 -10.75 -2.72 -24.06
N GLY A 106 -9.51 -2.55 -24.52
CA GLY A 106 -9.17 -2.37 -25.93
C GLY A 106 -9.53 -3.59 -26.78
N GLU A 107 -9.23 -4.81 -26.30
CA GLU A 107 -9.57 -6.07 -26.99
C GLU A 107 -11.09 -6.34 -27.10
N GLY A 108 -11.89 -5.71 -26.24
CA GLY A 108 -13.35 -5.80 -26.26
C GLY A 108 -14.03 -4.85 -27.24
N SER A 109 -13.36 -3.76 -27.64
CA SER A 109 -13.91 -2.73 -28.53
C SER A 109 -13.77 -3.06 -30.03
N ASP A 110 -12.99 -4.09 -30.36
CA ASP A 110 -12.68 -4.52 -31.74
C ASP A 110 -13.58 -5.68 -32.23
N ARG A 111 -14.71 -5.92 -31.55
CA ARG A 111 -15.71 -6.97 -31.87
C ARG A 111 -17.10 -6.41 -32.13
#